data_AF-A0A0Q8Q7M0-F1
#
_entry.id   AF-A0A0Q8Q7M0-F1
#
_cell.length_a   1.000
_cell.length_b   1.000
_cell.length_c   1.000
_cell.angle_alpha   90.00
_cell.angle_beta   90.00
_cell.angle_gamma   90.00
#
_symmetry.space_group_name_H-M   'P 1'
#
loop_
_entity.id
_entity.type
_entity.pdbx_description
1 polymer ?
#
loop_
_entity_poly.entity_id
_entity_poly.type
_entity_poly.pdbx_seq_one_letter_code
_entity_poly.pdbx_strand_id
1 'polypeptide(L)'
;MIRSAIVPVVASLAMLGVAACSPASPGKLPALSATNTSANAPIIADFIERLCIDSVASPERFSDELKQSGWAYRQTQQSDAGTELDVWKLPHIELVHSGRPTPARDANVWTCMAAIDAAAAPSAVELQAALRRKAGQEIFNARGADWQWKPSPFTQAHITISTNMAGGQSIFVEFADQKIFNALFGS
;
A
#
# COMPACT_ATOMS: atom_id res chain seq x y z
N MET A 1 41.62 -62.00 3.33
CA MET A 1 40.45 -61.26 2.79
C MET A 1 39.66 -60.70 3.98
N ILE A 2 39.80 -59.42 4.30
CA ILE A 2 38.96 -58.72 5.29
C ILE A 2 38.58 -57.39 4.62
N ARG A 3 37.28 -57.20 4.37
CA ARG A 3 36.70 -56.02 3.71
C ARG A 3 36.53 -54.92 4.76
N SER A 4 37.24 -53.81 4.61
CA SER A 4 36.98 -52.58 5.36
C SER A 4 35.72 -51.90 4.81
N ALA A 5 34.73 -51.69 5.67
CA ALA A 5 33.52 -50.94 5.36
C ALA A 5 33.81 -49.43 5.53
N ILE A 6 33.55 -48.67 4.46
CA ILE A 6 33.56 -47.20 4.46
C ILE A 6 32.17 -46.75 4.87
N VAL A 7 32.06 -46.04 6.00
CA VAL A 7 30.82 -45.38 6.43
C VAL A 7 30.82 -43.94 5.88
N PRO A 8 29.84 -43.52 5.09
CA PRO A 8 29.70 -42.12 4.71
C PRO A 8 29.07 -41.32 5.85
N VAL A 9 29.80 -40.29 6.32
CA VAL A 9 29.28 -39.26 7.21
C VAL A 9 28.45 -38.30 6.38
N VAL A 10 27.13 -38.32 6.54
CA VAL A 10 26.22 -37.32 5.97
C VAL A 10 26.31 -36.06 6.81
N ALA A 11 26.98 -35.04 6.29
CA ALA A 11 27.00 -33.70 6.88
C ALA A 11 25.69 -32.98 6.56
N SER A 12 24.77 -32.93 7.53
CA SER A 12 23.56 -32.10 7.45
C SER A 12 23.94 -30.63 7.58
N LEU A 13 23.91 -29.89 6.47
CA LEU A 13 23.88 -28.43 6.50
C LEU A 13 22.52 -27.98 7.04
N ALA A 14 22.51 -27.55 8.30
CA ALA A 14 21.39 -26.79 8.86
C ALA A 14 21.38 -25.41 8.19
N MET A 15 20.45 -25.20 7.25
CA MET A 15 20.10 -23.86 6.79
C MET A 15 19.47 -23.12 7.97
N LEU A 16 20.21 -22.16 8.53
CA LEU A 16 19.67 -21.12 9.38
C LEU A 16 18.71 -20.28 8.53
N GLY A 17 17.44 -20.69 8.51
CA GLY A 17 16.36 -19.87 7.99
C GLY A 17 16.30 -18.59 8.82
N VAL A 18 16.80 -17.50 8.26
CA VAL A 18 16.49 -16.16 8.74
C VAL A 18 14.99 -16.02 8.53
N ALA A 19 14.21 -16.26 9.59
CA ALA A 19 12.79 -15.99 9.58
C ALA A 19 12.65 -14.50 9.26
N ALA A 20 12.25 -14.20 8.02
CA ALA A 20 11.82 -12.87 7.67
C ALA A 20 10.70 -12.52 8.65
N CYS A 21 10.98 -11.63 9.60
CA CYS A 21 9.96 -11.01 10.40
C CYS A 21 9.10 -10.19 9.44
N SER A 22 8.09 -10.82 8.84
CA SER A 22 6.99 -10.07 8.25
C SER A 22 6.43 -9.20 9.37
N PRO A 23 6.39 -7.86 9.21
CA PRO A 23 5.78 -7.01 10.22
C PRO A 23 4.35 -7.51 10.43
N ALA A 24 3.98 -7.75 11.68
CA ALA A 24 2.62 -8.15 12.02
C ALA A 24 1.67 -7.09 11.44
N SER A 25 0.77 -7.49 10.53
CA SER A 25 -0.17 -6.53 9.97
C SER A 25 -0.99 -5.90 11.10
N PRO A 26 -1.19 -4.58 11.14
CA PRO A 26 -1.64 -3.89 12.35
C PRO A 26 -3.13 -4.09 12.71
N GLY A 27 -3.74 -5.22 12.34
CA GLY A 27 -5.08 -5.63 12.75
C GLY A 27 -6.22 -4.78 12.16
N LYS A 28 -7.43 -5.01 12.67
CA LYS A 28 -8.67 -4.37 12.22
C LYS A 28 -8.62 -2.84 12.36
N LEU A 29 -9.07 -2.12 11.35
CA LEU A 29 -9.19 -0.66 11.40
C LEU A 29 -10.47 -0.24 12.15
N PRO A 30 -10.42 0.80 13.00
CA PRO A 30 -11.62 1.36 13.61
C PRO A 30 -12.61 1.87 12.56
N ALA A 31 -13.90 1.93 12.90
CA ALA A 31 -14.90 2.52 12.01
C ALA A 31 -14.72 4.05 11.93
N LEU A 32 -15.02 4.62 10.75
CA LEU A 32 -15.00 6.06 10.57
C LEU A 32 -16.19 6.73 11.27
N SER A 33 -15.95 7.88 11.87
CA SER A 33 -16.96 8.67 12.57
C SER A 33 -17.49 9.80 11.71
N ALA A 34 -18.81 9.92 11.60
CA ALA A 34 -19.45 11.07 10.97
C ALA A 34 -19.58 12.29 11.89
N THR A 35 -19.28 12.15 13.18
CA THR A 35 -19.43 13.20 14.20
C THR A 35 -18.09 13.73 14.72
N ASN A 36 -17.02 12.94 14.58
CA ASN A 36 -15.66 13.34 14.92
C ASN A 36 -14.72 13.02 13.74
N THR A 37 -14.84 13.81 12.66
CA THR A 37 -14.11 13.56 11.41
C THR A 37 -12.60 13.76 11.55
N SER A 38 -12.14 14.63 12.45
CA SER A 38 -10.71 14.79 12.77
C SER A 38 -10.06 13.49 13.25
N ALA A 39 -10.78 12.67 14.03
CA ALA A 39 -10.27 11.37 14.49
C ALA A 39 -10.13 10.34 13.36
N ASN A 40 -10.75 10.57 12.20
CA ASN A 40 -10.62 9.69 11.04
C ASN A 40 -9.28 9.85 10.32
N ALA A 41 -8.59 10.98 10.48
CA ALA A 41 -7.33 11.23 9.77
C ALA A 41 -6.26 10.13 9.97
N PRO A 42 -5.91 9.70 11.20
CA PRO A 42 -4.97 8.59 11.38
C PRO A 42 -5.50 7.25 10.86
N ILE A 43 -6.80 6.99 10.94
CA ILE A 43 -7.41 5.74 10.45
C ILE A 43 -7.32 5.67 8.92
N ILE A 44 -7.63 6.77 8.24
CA ILE A 44 -7.52 6.89 6.78
C ILE A 44 -6.06 6.81 6.36
N ALA A 45 -5.12 7.44 7.08
CA ALA A 45 -3.70 7.33 6.77
C ALA A 45 -3.20 5.87 6.86
N ASP A 46 -3.60 5.13 7.90
CA ASP A 46 -3.32 3.68 8.01
C ASP A 46 -3.90 2.89 6.83
N PHE A 47 -5.13 3.21 6.42
CA PHE A 47 -5.78 2.55 5.28
C PHE A 47 -5.03 2.79 3.97
N ILE A 48 -4.62 4.03 3.69
CA ILE A 48 -3.87 4.41 2.48
C ILE A 48 -2.49 3.77 2.47
N GLU A 49 -1.77 3.79 3.59
CA GLU A 49 -0.47 3.13 3.71
C GLU A 49 -0.58 1.64 3.35
N ARG A 50 -1.54 0.92 3.95
CA ARG A 50 -1.69 -0.52 3.71
C ARG A 50 -2.13 -0.85 2.28
N LEU A 51 -3.13 -0.14 1.74
CA LEU A 51 -3.78 -0.50 0.46
C LEU A 51 -3.28 0.23 -0.78
N CYS A 52 -2.65 1.39 -0.62
CA CYS A 52 -2.14 2.14 -1.76
C CYS A 52 -0.61 2.11 -1.86
N ILE A 53 0.08 1.66 -0.82
CA ILE A 53 1.55 1.76 -0.74
C ILE A 53 2.15 0.38 -0.46
N ASP A 54 1.81 -0.25 0.67
CA ASP A 54 2.35 -1.57 1.02
C ASP A 54 1.87 -2.67 0.08
N SER A 55 0.57 -2.70 -0.24
CA SER A 55 0.02 -3.73 -1.14
C SER A 55 0.39 -3.53 -2.61
N VAL A 56 0.86 -2.35 -3.01
CA VAL A 56 1.33 -2.14 -4.39
C VAL A 56 2.65 -2.86 -4.63
N ALA A 57 3.54 -2.88 -3.61
CA ALA A 57 4.78 -3.65 -3.67
C ALA A 57 4.55 -5.17 -3.66
N SER A 58 3.34 -5.62 -3.28
CA SER A 58 2.97 -7.04 -3.22
C SER A 58 1.47 -7.18 -3.54
N PRO A 59 1.06 -7.12 -4.81
CA PRO A 59 -0.35 -7.06 -5.22
C PRO A 59 -1.23 -8.17 -4.65
N GLU A 60 -0.66 -9.36 -4.41
CA GLU A 60 -1.32 -10.48 -3.75
C GLU A 60 -1.79 -10.14 -2.32
N ARG A 61 -1.13 -9.20 -1.64
CA ARG A 61 -1.50 -8.74 -0.29
C ARG A 61 -2.69 -7.79 -0.29
N PHE A 62 -3.05 -7.18 -1.41
CA PHE A 62 -4.14 -6.20 -1.46
C PHE A 62 -5.45 -6.78 -0.90
N SER A 63 -5.83 -7.98 -1.35
CA SER A 63 -7.06 -8.63 -0.91
C SER A 63 -7.02 -9.00 0.58
N ASP A 64 -5.85 -9.41 1.07
CA ASP A 64 -5.66 -9.76 2.48
C ASP A 64 -5.71 -8.51 3.38
N GLU A 65 -5.05 -7.42 3.00
CA GLU A 65 -5.09 -6.16 3.74
C GLU A 65 -6.51 -5.56 3.73
N LEU A 66 -7.22 -5.63 2.59
CA LEU A 66 -8.60 -5.17 2.49
C LEU A 66 -9.51 -5.98 3.43
N LYS A 67 -9.33 -7.31 3.50
CA LYS A 67 -10.04 -8.17 4.44
C LYS A 67 -9.67 -7.87 5.89
N GLN A 68 -8.39 -7.62 6.17
CA GLN A 68 -7.87 -7.33 7.50
C GLN A 68 -8.32 -5.97 8.02
N SER A 69 -8.68 -5.02 7.15
CA SER A 69 -9.34 -3.78 7.56
C SER A 69 -10.59 -4.04 8.42
N GLY A 70 -11.27 -5.15 8.19
CA GLY A 70 -12.50 -5.56 8.88
C GLY A 70 -13.70 -4.66 8.61
N TRP A 71 -13.63 -3.80 7.59
CA TRP A 71 -14.77 -3.06 7.06
C TRP A 71 -15.54 -3.93 6.06
N ALA A 72 -16.86 -3.73 5.98
CA ALA A 72 -17.63 -4.31 4.89
C ALA A 72 -17.22 -3.63 3.58
N TYR A 73 -17.07 -4.39 2.50
CA TYR A 73 -16.73 -3.84 1.19
C TYR A 73 -17.47 -4.58 0.08
N ARG A 74 -17.65 -3.89 -1.05
CA ARG A 74 -18.18 -4.47 -2.28
C ARG A 74 -17.34 -3.98 -3.45
N GLN A 75 -16.83 -4.91 -4.26
CA GLN A 75 -16.24 -4.57 -5.55
C GLN A 75 -17.38 -4.21 -6.52
N THR A 76 -17.35 -2.99 -7.04
CA THR A 76 -18.35 -2.48 -8.01
C THR A 76 -17.82 -2.50 -9.43
N GLN A 77 -16.50 -2.56 -9.59
CA GLN A 77 -15.84 -2.74 -10.88
C GLN A 77 -14.61 -3.63 -10.67
N GLN A 78 -14.43 -4.60 -11.55
CA GLN A 78 -13.22 -5.39 -11.62
C GLN A 78 -12.46 -5.03 -12.88
N SER A 79 -11.15 -4.87 -12.77
CA SER A 79 -10.27 -4.56 -13.88
C SER A 79 -10.35 -5.66 -14.95
N ASP A 80 -10.48 -5.22 -16.21
CA ASP A 80 -10.49 -6.08 -17.38
C ASP A 80 -9.68 -5.44 -18.52
N ALA A 81 -9.78 -6.03 -19.71
CA ALA A 81 -9.10 -5.53 -20.90
C ALA A 81 -9.50 -4.09 -21.31
N GLY A 82 -10.65 -3.57 -20.83
CA GLY A 82 -11.18 -2.26 -21.21
C GLY A 82 -11.10 -1.19 -20.11
N THR A 83 -11.05 -1.58 -18.84
CA THR A 83 -11.18 -0.64 -17.71
C THR A 83 -9.91 -0.46 -16.88
N GLU A 84 -8.99 -1.44 -16.86
CA GLU A 84 -7.70 -1.45 -16.13
C GLU A 84 -7.73 -1.14 -14.60
N LEU A 85 -8.88 -0.74 -14.07
CA LEU A 85 -9.07 -0.27 -12.71
C LEU A 85 -10.10 -1.13 -11.99
N ASP A 86 -9.77 -1.50 -10.77
CA ASP A 86 -10.67 -2.07 -9.79
C ASP A 86 -11.28 -0.95 -8.94
N VAL A 87 -12.57 -1.07 -8.63
CA VAL A 87 -13.30 -0.11 -7.78
C VAL A 87 -14.00 -0.86 -6.67
N TRP A 88 -13.72 -0.48 -5.42
CA TRP A 88 -14.37 -1.00 -4.23
C TRP A 88 -15.09 0.11 -3.46
N LYS A 89 -16.29 -0.21 -2.99
CA LYS A 89 -17.07 0.63 -2.08
C LYS A 89 -16.98 0.10 -0.66
N LEU A 90 -16.59 0.98 0.24
CA LEU A 90 -16.49 0.78 1.69
C LEU A 90 -17.34 1.85 2.39
N PRO A 91 -17.64 1.72 3.70
CA PRO A 91 -18.26 2.79 4.47
C PRO A 91 -17.46 4.09 4.34
N HIS A 92 -18.10 5.10 3.73
CA HIS A 92 -17.55 6.43 3.47
C HIS A 92 -16.35 6.53 2.53
N ILE A 93 -15.90 5.42 1.92
CA ILE A 93 -14.74 5.42 1.03
C ILE A 93 -15.07 4.67 -0.26
N GLU A 94 -14.77 5.30 -1.40
CA GLU A 94 -14.61 4.62 -2.68
C GLU A 94 -13.12 4.51 -2.98
N LEU A 95 -12.63 3.29 -3.12
CA LEU A 95 -11.24 2.97 -3.44
C LEU A 95 -11.15 2.55 -4.90
N VAL A 96 -10.29 3.20 -5.66
CA VAL A 96 -9.93 2.86 -7.03
C VAL A 96 -8.48 2.44 -7.04
N HIS A 97 -8.14 1.31 -7.63
CA HIS A 97 -6.75 0.84 -7.73
C HIS A 97 -6.52 0.26 -9.12
N SER A 98 -5.35 0.48 -9.68
CA SER A 98 -4.96 -0.15 -10.93
C SER A 98 -4.83 -1.67 -10.76
N GLY A 99 -5.54 -2.44 -11.58
CA GLY A 99 -5.44 -3.91 -11.56
C GLY A 99 -4.13 -4.45 -12.12
N ARG A 100 -3.41 -3.62 -12.88
CA ARG A 100 -2.09 -3.90 -13.45
C ARG A 100 -1.24 -2.63 -13.49
N PRO A 101 0.10 -2.73 -13.43
CA PRO A 101 0.94 -1.55 -13.55
C PRO A 101 0.95 -1.05 -14.99
N THR A 102 1.07 0.28 -15.14
CA THR A 102 1.43 0.91 -16.40
C THR A 102 2.96 0.88 -16.57
N PRO A 103 3.50 0.24 -17.63
CA PRO A 103 4.94 0.24 -17.86
C PRO A 103 5.43 1.64 -18.25
N ALA A 104 6.38 2.18 -17.50
CA ALA A 104 7.17 3.35 -17.86
C ALA A 104 8.61 2.94 -18.23
N ARG A 105 9.40 3.88 -18.77
CA ARG A 105 10.77 3.65 -19.26
C ARG A 105 11.61 2.86 -18.27
N ASP A 106 11.66 3.32 -17.01
CA ASP A 106 12.53 2.77 -15.97
C ASP A 106 11.76 2.27 -14.74
N ALA A 107 10.42 2.21 -14.80
CA ALA A 107 9.57 1.81 -13.67
C ALA A 107 8.27 1.13 -14.12
N ASN A 108 7.63 0.44 -13.18
CA ASN A 108 6.22 0.05 -13.25
C ASN A 108 5.43 1.01 -12.37
N VAL A 109 4.45 1.69 -12.95
CA VAL A 109 3.64 2.69 -12.23
C VAL A 109 2.29 2.09 -11.88
N TRP A 110 1.94 2.16 -10.61
CA TRP A 110 0.63 1.80 -10.08
C TRP A 110 -0.09 3.04 -9.59
N THR A 111 -1.42 3.02 -9.64
CA THR A 111 -2.23 4.13 -9.14
C THR A 111 -3.28 3.63 -8.16
N CYS A 112 -3.49 4.41 -7.11
CA CYS A 112 -4.50 4.17 -6.10
C CYS A 112 -5.16 5.50 -5.75
N MET A 113 -6.49 5.53 -5.68
CA MET A 113 -7.26 6.70 -5.28
C MET A 113 -8.28 6.29 -4.22
N ALA A 114 -8.32 7.02 -3.11
CA ALA A 114 -9.40 6.91 -2.14
C ALA A 114 -10.20 8.21 -2.11
N ALA A 115 -11.47 8.13 -2.49
CA ALA A 115 -12.43 9.21 -2.33
C ALA A 115 -13.23 9.00 -1.04
N ILE A 116 -13.05 9.90 -0.08
CA ILE A 116 -13.77 9.93 1.20
C ILE A 116 -14.95 10.88 1.07
N ASP A 117 -16.15 10.41 1.43
CA ASP A 117 -17.34 11.26 1.43
C ASP A 117 -17.25 12.38 2.48
N ALA A 118 -18.03 13.45 2.27
CA ALA A 118 -18.00 14.62 3.13
C ALA A 118 -18.42 14.34 4.59
N ALA A 119 -19.20 13.29 4.83
CA ALA A 119 -19.69 12.99 6.17
C ALA A 119 -18.59 12.46 7.08
N ALA A 120 -17.60 11.74 6.54
CA ALA A 120 -16.48 11.20 7.29
C ALA A 120 -15.11 11.86 7.00
N ALA A 121 -15.05 12.78 6.02
CA ALA A 121 -13.83 13.44 5.61
C ALA A 121 -13.21 14.33 6.71
N PRO A 122 -11.96 14.08 7.14
CA PRO A 122 -11.17 15.07 7.86
C PRO A 122 -10.79 16.24 6.93
N SER A 123 -10.24 17.31 7.49
CA SER A 123 -9.64 18.35 6.65
C SER A 123 -8.40 17.83 5.90
N ALA A 124 -8.12 18.43 4.74
CA ALA A 124 -6.91 18.12 3.97
C ALA A 124 -5.62 18.27 4.81
N VAL A 125 -5.58 19.25 5.71
CA VAL A 125 -4.44 19.52 6.60
C VAL A 125 -4.23 18.38 7.60
N GLU A 126 -5.31 17.87 8.21
CA GLU A 126 -5.24 16.75 9.15
C GLU A 126 -4.82 15.46 8.45
N LEU A 127 -5.36 15.18 7.25
CA LEU A 127 -4.95 14.03 6.44
C LEU A 127 -3.48 14.10 6.05
N GLN A 128 -3.03 15.27 5.58
CA GLN A 128 -1.63 15.51 5.26
C GLN A 128 -0.73 15.28 6.48
N ALA A 129 -1.10 15.81 7.65
CA ALA A 129 -0.34 15.62 8.88
C ALA A 129 -0.31 14.13 9.31
N ALA A 130 -1.40 13.39 9.13
CA ALA A 130 -1.47 11.97 9.44
C ALA A 130 -0.59 11.13 8.50
N LEU A 131 -0.69 11.32 7.18
CA LEU A 131 0.13 10.61 6.20
C LEU A 131 1.62 10.94 6.33
N ARG A 132 1.97 12.19 6.64
CA ARG A 132 3.38 12.56 6.88
C ARG A 132 3.98 11.88 8.10
N ARG A 133 3.17 11.67 9.16
CA ARG A 133 3.63 10.89 10.33
C ARG A 133 3.92 9.44 9.98
N LYS A 134 3.26 8.88 8.96
CA LYS A 134 3.56 7.54 8.43
C LYS A 134 4.84 7.50 7.62
N ALA A 135 4.98 8.43 6.68
CA ALA A 135 6.17 8.54 5.83
C ALA A 135 7.46 8.87 6.59
N GLY A 136 7.36 9.38 7.82
CA GLY A 136 8.53 9.68 8.65
C GLY A 136 9.40 10.80 8.07
N GLN A 137 10.71 10.57 7.98
CA GLN A 137 11.69 11.56 7.50
C GLN A 137 11.95 11.48 5.99
N GLU A 138 11.38 10.52 5.27
CA GLU A 138 11.70 10.25 3.85
C GLU A 138 10.74 10.94 2.88
N ILE A 139 10.29 12.14 3.24
CA ILE A 139 9.47 13.00 2.39
C ILE A 139 10.38 13.95 1.61
N PHE A 140 10.27 13.93 0.28
CA PHE A 140 11.00 14.82 -0.61
C PHE A 140 10.00 15.69 -1.38
N ASN A 141 10.38 16.93 -1.69
CA ASN A 141 9.58 17.86 -2.51
C ASN A 141 8.13 18.06 -2.04
N ALA A 142 7.93 18.37 -0.76
CA ALA A 142 6.61 18.70 -0.23
C ALA A 142 6.16 20.12 -0.62
N ARG A 143 5.16 20.25 -1.48
CA ARG A 143 4.47 21.51 -1.80
C ARG A 143 3.01 21.42 -1.39
N GLY A 144 2.72 21.81 -0.14
CA GLY A 144 1.36 21.72 0.38
C GLY A 144 0.85 20.28 0.36
N ALA A 145 -0.31 20.07 -0.25
CA ALA A 145 -1.01 18.79 -0.35
C ALA A 145 -0.45 17.82 -1.42
N ASP A 146 0.66 18.18 -2.05
CA ASP A 146 1.40 17.39 -3.03
C ASP A 146 2.81 17.11 -2.47
N TRP A 147 3.19 15.83 -2.34
CA TRP A 147 4.54 15.47 -1.93
C TRP A 147 4.95 14.07 -2.40
N GLN A 148 6.26 13.84 -2.40
CA GLN A 148 6.84 12.54 -2.71
C GLN A 148 7.35 11.86 -1.43
N TRP A 149 7.13 10.57 -1.32
CA TRP A 149 7.63 9.69 -0.26
C TRP A 149 8.43 8.56 -0.90
N LYS A 150 9.54 8.18 -0.28
CA LYS A 150 10.36 7.03 -0.68
C LYS A 150 10.19 5.89 0.34
N PRO A 151 9.18 5.00 0.20
CA PRO A 151 8.95 3.92 1.17
C PRO A 151 10.03 2.83 1.17
N SER A 152 10.82 2.72 0.09
CA SER A 152 11.99 1.85 0.03
C SER A 152 13.05 2.42 -0.94
N PRO A 153 14.29 1.93 -0.94
CA PRO A 153 15.34 2.40 -1.86
C PRO A 153 14.95 2.39 -3.34
N PHE A 154 14.02 1.52 -3.75
CA PHE A 154 13.66 1.26 -5.16
C PHE A 154 12.25 1.71 -5.52
N THR A 155 11.51 2.28 -4.57
CA THR A 155 10.12 2.69 -4.78
C THR A 155 9.92 4.16 -4.43
N GLN A 156 8.99 4.80 -5.13
CA GLN A 156 8.61 6.18 -4.89
C GLN A 156 7.10 6.33 -4.98
N ALA A 157 6.50 6.91 -3.95
CA ALA A 157 5.09 7.26 -3.92
C ALA A 157 4.94 8.78 -4.08
N HIS A 158 4.11 9.21 -5.02
CA HIS A 158 3.66 10.59 -5.16
C HIS A 158 2.23 10.69 -4.66
N ILE A 159 2.02 11.49 -3.62
CA ILE A 159 0.73 11.61 -2.93
C ILE A 159 0.18 13.01 -3.16
N THR A 160 -1.07 13.06 -3.63
CA THR A 160 -1.83 14.30 -3.79
C THR A 160 -3.13 14.21 -3.00
N ILE A 161 -3.41 15.19 -2.15
CA ILE A 161 -4.72 15.36 -1.51
C ILE A 161 -5.46 16.53 -2.17
N SER A 162 -6.73 16.31 -2.50
CA SER A 162 -7.63 17.38 -2.97
C SER A 162 -8.99 17.29 -2.29
N THR A 163 -9.65 18.43 -2.13
CA THR A 163 -11.06 18.48 -1.72
C THR A 163 -11.94 18.29 -2.95
N ASN A 164 -12.89 17.35 -2.89
CA ASN A 164 -13.81 17.13 -4.00
C ASN A 164 -14.98 18.12 -3.96
N MET A 165 -15.72 18.26 -5.07
CA MET A 165 -16.82 19.24 -5.19
C MET A 165 -17.97 19.02 -4.18
N ALA A 166 -18.09 17.81 -3.62
CA ALA A 166 -19.11 17.47 -2.62
C ALA A 166 -18.65 17.79 -1.18
N GLY A 167 -17.45 18.36 -1.00
CA GLY A 167 -16.88 18.68 0.31
C GLY A 167 -16.15 17.52 0.99
N GLY A 168 -16.02 16.36 0.32
CA GLY A 168 -15.19 15.25 0.76
C GLY A 168 -13.71 15.44 0.40
N GLN A 169 -12.90 14.41 0.65
CA GLN A 169 -11.46 14.42 0.34
C GLN A 169 -11.14 13.32 -0.66
N SER A 170 -10.19 13.57 -1.54
CA SER A 170 -9.63 12.59 -2.47
C SER A 170 -8.13 12.51 -2.26
N ILE A 171 -7.63 11.30 -2.02
CA ILE A 171 -6.22 11.01 -1.88
C ILE A 171 -5.82 10.20 -3.11
N PHE A 172 -4.94 10.75 -3.93
CA PHE A 172 -4.35 10.07 -5.08
C PHE A 172 -2.92 9.69 -4.78
N VAL A 173 -2.56 8.44 -5.04
CA VAL A 173 -1.23 7.88 -4.85
C VAL A 173 -0.78 7.28 -6.18
N GLU A 174 0.29 7.83 -6.73
CA GLU A 174 1.04 7.22 -7.83
C GLU A 174 2.28 6.57 -7.26
N PHE A 175 2.49 5.28 -7.53
CA PHE A 175 3.60 4.51 -6.99
C PHE A 175 4.46 3.96 -8.12
N ALA A 176 5.72 4.33 -8.15
CA ALA A 176 6.70 3.87 -9.13
C ALA A 176 7.65 2.85 -8.50
N ASP A 177 7.64 1.63 -9.03
CA ASP A 177 8.61 0.56 -8.72
C ASP A 177 9.71 0.52 -9.80
N GLN A 178 10.96 0.81 -9.43
CA GLN A 178 12.05 0.99 -10.39
C GLN A 178 12.63 -0.33 -10.90
N LYS A 179 12.62 -0.50 -12.23
CA LYS A 179 13.05 -1.74 -12.92
C LYS A 179 14.56 -1.99 -12.86
N ILE A 180 15.37 -0.93 -12.92
CA ILE A 180 16.84 -1.03 -13.12
C ILE A 180 17.53 -1.70 -11.94
N PHE A 181 17.01 -1.53 -10.73
CA PHE A 181 17.62 -2.11 -9.52
C PHE A 181 17.09 -3.50 -9.18
N ASN A 182 15.82 -3.81 -9.48
CA ASN A 182 15.28 -5.17 -9.32
C ASN A 182 16.04 -6.19 -10.19
N ALA A 183 16.50 -5.78 -11.38
CA ALA A 183 17.36 -6.61 -12.25
C ALA A 183 18.76 -6.88 -11.67
N LEU A 184 19.25 -6.08 -10.73
CA LEU A 184 20.60 -6.20 -10.14
C LEU A 184 20.61 -6.94 -8.80
N PHE A 185 19.46 -6.99 -8.09
CA PHE A 185 19.39 -7.55 -6.73
C PHE A 185 18.39 -8.70 -6.56
N GLY A 186 17.69 -9.11 -7.62
CA GLY A 186 16.98 -10.39 -7.69
C GLY A 186 15.53 -10.34 -7.21
N SER A 187 14.63 -10.76 -8.10
CA SER A 187 13.25 -11.21 -7.84
C SER A 187 13.22 -12.60 -7.20
#